data_AF-A0A4Y8Q865-F1
#
_entry.id   AF-A0A4Y8Q865-F1
#
_cell.length_a   1.000
_cell.length_b   1.000
_cell.length_c   1.000
_cell.angle_alpha   90.00
_cell.angle_beta   90.00
_cell.angle_gamma   90.00
#
_symmetry.space_group_name_H-M   'P 1'
#
loop_
_entity.id
_entity.type
_entity.pdbx_description
1 polymer ?
#
loop_
_entity_poly.entity_id
_entity_poly.type
_entity_poly.pdbx_seq_one_letter_code
_entity_poly.pdbx_strand_id
1 'polypeptide(L)'
;MDNEVRSSVHLAIQLMVVAFTLGVLIFFAIPAQNFKRAQVDSIADTQAETYATELVEAAAYGPIPASSAFIILERNVDAIHSISGSVSTKDVYGQDIVVPITGSADLTKLFHTKVRLGITPYLQMYDVTVKEE
;
A
#
# COMPACT_ATOMS: atom_id res chain seq x y z
N MET A 1 9.47 -69.48 0.00
CA MET A 1 10.31 -68.35 0.44
C MET A 1 10.66 -67.38 -0.70
N ASP A 2 10.79 -67.80 -1.97
CA ASP A 2 11.15 -66.87 -3.06
C ASP A 2 10.09 -65.80 -3.39
N ASN A 3 8.80 -66.10 -3.16
CA ASN A 3 7.71 -65.18 -3.49
C ASN A 3 7.58 -64.00 -2.49
N GLU A 4 7.90 -64.23 -1.21
CA GLU A 4 7.90 -63.19 -0.18
C GLU A 4 9.09 -62.24 -0.31
N VAL A 5 10.27 -62.77 -0.66
CA VAL A 5 11.46 -61.97 -0.93
C VAL A 5 11.23 -61.08 -2.17
N ARG A 6 10.65 -61.63 -3.24
CA ARG A 6 10.34 -60.86 -4.46
C ARG A 6 9.28 -59.77 -4.23
N SER A 7 8.27 -60.05 -3.40
CA SER A 7 7.25 -59.08 -2.98
C SER A 7 7.86 -57.97 -2.11
N SER A 8 8.74 -58.31 -1.17
CA SER A 8 9.39 -57.35 -0.26
C SER A 8 10.35 -56.41 -1.01
N VAL A 9 11.09 -56.92 -2.00
CA VAL A 9 11.97 -56.12 -2.85
C VAL A 9 11.16 -55.16 -3.73
N HIS A 10 10.03 -55.60 -4.27
CA HIS A 10 9.16 -54.74 -5.08
C HIS A 10 8.57 -53.59 -4.26
N LEU A 11 8.17 -53.88 -3.01
CA LEU A 11 7.59 -52.89 -2.09
C LEU A 11 8.63 -51.85 -1.63
N ALA A 12 9.89 -52.27 -1.40
CA ALA A 12 10.99 -51.35 -1.10
C ALA A 12 11.31 -50.40 -2.26
N ILE A 13 11.30 -50.90 -3.50
CA ILE A 13 11.51 -50.08 -4.70
C ILE A 13 10.36 -49.07 -4.88
N GLN A 14 9.11 -49.50 -4.68
CA GLN A 14 7.97 -48.59 -4.76
C GLN A 14 8.05 -47.46 -3.72
N LEU A 15 8.40 -47.78 -2.47
CA LEU A 15 8.60 -46.78 -1.42
C LEU A 15 9.73 -45.80 -1.77
N MET A 16 10.80 -46.27 -2.40
CA MET A 16 11.90 -45.41 -2.84
C MET A 16 11.45 -44.41 -3.92
N VAL A 17 10.63 -44.85 -4.87
CA VAL A 17 10.09 -43.98 -5.93
C VAL A 17 9.12 -42.93 -5.37
N VAL A 18 8.28 -43.33 -4.40
CA VAL A 18 7.37 -42.40 -3.72
C VAL A 18 8.14 -41.36 -2.89
N ALA A 19 9.17 -41.78 -2.16
CA ALA A 19 10.03 -40.87 -1.42
C ALA A 19 10.78 -39.89 -2.33
N PHE A 20 11.26 -40.37 -3.49
CA PHE A 20 11.94 -39.53 -4.47
C PHE A 20 11.00 -38.47 -5.08
N THR A 21 9.79 -38.88 -5.49
CA THR A 21 8.79 -37.95 -6.06
C THR A 21 8.34 -36.90 -5.03
N LEU A 22 8.13 -37.29 -3.78
CA LEU A 22 7.85 -36.35 -2.69
C LEU A 22 9.02 -35.39 -2.44
N GLY A 23 10.25 -35.89 -2.45
CA GLY A 23 11.45 -35.07 -2.29
C GLY A 23 11.58 -34.00 -3.37
N VAL A 24 11.33 -34.36 -4.64
CA VAL A 24 11.34 -33.41 -5.76
C VAL A 24 10.22 -32.37 -5.63
N LEU A 25 9.02 -32.79 -5.24
CA LEU A 25 7.89 -31.85 -5.03
C LEU A 25 8.18 -30.84 -3.93
N ILE A 26 8.74 -31.28 -2.80
CA ILE A 26 9.13 -30.40 -1.68
C ILE A 26 10.25 -29.45 -2.10
N PHE A 27 11.23 -29.94 -2.86
CA PHE A 27 12.34 -29.15 -3.36
C PHE A 27 11.89 -27.97 -4.23
N PHE A 28 10.84 -28.14 -5.03
CA PHE A 28 10.28 -27.05 -5.84
C PHE A 28 9.23 -26.20 -5.10
N ALA A 29 8.52 -26.77 -4.12
CA ALA A 29 7.47 -26.05 -3.38
C ALA A 29 8.03 -24.98 -2.43
N ILE A 30 9.15 -25.27 -1.74
CA ILE A 30 9.74 -24.35 -0.75
C ILE A 30 10.24 -23.03 -1.41
N PRO A 31 11.04 -23.07 -2.51
CA PRO A 31 11.46 -21.86 -3.20
C PRO A 31 10.29 -21.08 -3.77
N ALA A 32 9.29 -21.75 -4.37
CA ALA A 32 8.14 -21.11 -4.97
C ALA A 32 7.29 -20.31 -3.96
N GLN A 33 7.16 -20.81 -2.72
CA GLN A 33 6.48 -20.08 -1.65
C GLN A 33 7.27 -18.86 -1.17
N ASN A 34 8.60 -18.98 -1.08
CA ASN A 34 9.47 -17.86 -0.68
C ASN A 34 9.54 -16.76 -1.75
N PHE A 35 9.57 -17.12 -3.04
CA PHE A 35 9.51 -16.15 -4.14
C PHE A 35 8.19 -15.36 -4.16
N LYS A 36 7.06 -16.02 -3.89
CA LYS A 36 5.76 -15.34 -3.85
C LYS A 36 5.67 -14.29 -2.73
N ARG A 37 6.23 -14.58 -1.55
CA ARG A 37 6.22 -13.61 -0.43
C ARG A 37 7.15 -12.43 -0.72
N ALA A 38 8.38 -12.70 -1.13
CA ALA A 38 9.38 -11.66 -1.42
C ALA A 38 8.94 -10.70 -2.54
N GLN A 39 8.22 -11.17 -3.56
CA GLN A 39 7.69 -10.29 -4.61
C GLN A 39 6.54 -9.42 -4.13
N VAL A 40 5.65 -9.95 -3.28
CA VAL A 40 4.54 -9.17 -2.71
C VAL A 40 5.09 -8.07 -1.81
N ASP A 41 6.06 -8.40 -0.96
CA ASP A 41 6.69 -7.43 -0.05
C ASP A 41 7.44 -6.35 -0.84
N SER A 42 8.22 -6.74 -1.86
CA SER A 42 8.94 -5.77 -2.72
C SER A 42 8.03 -4.84 -3.51
N ILE A 43 6.87 -5.32 -3.98
CA ILE A 43 5.89 -4.48 -4.68
C ILE A 43 5.21 -3.51 -3.70
N ALA A 44 4.91 -3.95 -2.47
CA ALA A 44 4.35 -3.10 -1.43
C ALA A 44 5.34 -2.00 -1.03
N ASP A 45 6.61 -2.35 -0.82
CA ASP A 45 7.67 -1.41 -0.48
C ASP A 45 7.91 -0.38 -1.60
N THR A 46 7.97 -0.83 -2.86
CA THR A 46 8.17 0.07 -4.02
C THR A 46 6.98 1.03 -4.20
N GLN A 47 5.76 0.54 -3.98
CA GLN A 47 4.57 1.37 -4.03
C GLN A 47 4.57 2.39 -2.89
N ALA A 48 4.84 1.97 -1.67
CA ALA A 48 4.92 2.87 -0.51
C ALA A 48 5.98 3.98 -0.72
N GLU A 49 7.15 3.65 -1.27
CA GLU A 49 8.21 4.62 -1.55
C GLU A 49 7.85 5.61 -2.68
N THR A 50 7.23 5.11 -3.75
CA THR A 50 6.79 5.95 -4.89
C THR A 50 5.68 6.92 -4.48
N TYR A 51 4.71 6.42 -3.71
CA TYR A 51 3.55 7.17 -3.23
C TYR A 51 3.97 8.23 -2.19
N ALA A 52 4.81 7.87 -1.22
CA ALA A 52 5.42 8.84 -0.31
C ALA A 52 6.12 10.00 -1.04
N THR A 53 6.76 9.73 -2.17
CA THR A 53 7.45 10.75 -2.98
C THR A 53 6.46 11.71 -3.65
N GLU A 54 5.35 11.22 -4.22
CA GLU A 54 4.30 12.07 -4.82
C GLU A 54 3.70 13.04 -3.80
N LEU A 55 3.47 12.57 -2.56
CA LEU A 55 2.96 13.39 -1.47
C LEU A 55 3.97 14.50 -1.07
N VAL A 56 5.25 14.16 -1.00
CA VAL A 56 6.34 15.11 -0.69
C VAL A 56 6.48 16.17 -1.76
N GLU A 57 6.45 15.77 -3.03
CA GLU A 57 6.54 16.70 -4.15
C GLU A 57 5.32 17.63 -4.22
N ALA A 58 4.12 17.10 -3.99
CA ALA A 58 2.89 17.89 -3.96
C ALA A 58 2.91 18.97 -2.87
N ALA A 59 3.46 18.67 -1.69
CA ALA A 59 3.64 19.64 -0.62
C ALA A 59 4.71 20.71 -0.95
N ALA A 60 5.75 20.34 -1.69
CA ALA A 60 6.82 21.25 -2.12
C ALA A 60 6.40 22.15 -3.29
N TYR A 61 5.44 21.73 -4.12
CA TYR A 61 5.02 22.44 -5.34
C TYR A 61 4.31 23.77 -5.07
N GLY A 62 3.66 23.91 -3.92
CA GLY A 62 2.88 25.10 -3.55
C GLY A 62 1.36 24.88 -3.63
N PRO A 63 0.55 25.94 -3.79
CA PRO A 63 -0.91 25.82 -3.80
C PRO A 63 -1.41 25.00 -5.00
N ILE A 64 -2.14 23.92 -4.73
CA ILE A 64 -2.74 23.04 -5.73
C ILE A 64 -4.27 23.05 -5.62
N PRO A 65 -5.02 22.77 -6.70
CA PRO A 65 -6.47 22.62 -6.61
C PRO A 65 -6.85 21.53 -5.59
N ALA A 66 -7.89 21.78 -4.78
CA ALA A 66 -8.33 20.81 -3.76
C ALA A 66 -8.75 19.45 -4.37
N SER A 67 -9.20 19.45 -5.62
CA SER A 67 -9.48 18.21 -6.38
C SER A 67 -8.23 17.38 -6.64
N SER A 68 -7.10 18.02 -6.94
CA SER A 68 -5.82 17.34 -7.12
C SER A 68 -5.28 16.85 -5.77
N ALA A 69 -5.38 17.69 -4.74
CA ALA A 69 -5.02 17.31 -3.37
C ALA A 69 -5.82 16.08 -2.91
N PHE A 70 -7.12 16.01 -3.20
CA PHE A 70 -7.96 14.85 -2.90
C PHE A 70 -7.43 13.56 -3.53
N ILE A 71 -7.14 13.58 -4.84
CA ILE A 71 -6.64 12.39 -5.55
C ILE A 71 -5.27 11.95 -4.99
N ILE A 72 -4.39 12.90 -4.71
CA ILE A 72 -3.07 12.61 -4.14
C ILE A 72 -3.24 11.98 -2.75
N LEU A 73 -4.11 12.52 -1.89
CA LEU A 73 -4.31 11.95 -0.55
C LEU A 73 -4.95 10.56 -0.59
N GLU A 74 -5.91 10.33 -1.49
CA GLU A 74 -6.53 9.01 -1.69
C GLU A 74 -5.53 7.97 -2.18
N ARG A 75 -4.63 8.34 -3.09
CA ARG A 75 -3.57 7.44 -3.59
C ARG A 75 -2.51 7.12 -2.53
N ASN A 76 -2.32 8.01 -1.58
CA ASN A 76 -1.27 7.96 -0.57
C ASN A 76 -1.80 7.58 0.82
N VAL A 77 -3.01 7.01 0.92
CA VAL A 77 -3.66 6.73 2.21
C VAL A 77 -2.81 5.86 3.14
N ASP A 78 -2.08 4.89 2.59
CA ASP A 78 -1.21 3.99 3.36
C ASP A 78 0.08 4.67 3.88
N ALA A 79 0.47 5.80 3.27
CA ALA A 79 1.62 6.60 3.69
C ALA A 79 1.23 7.74 4.66
N ILE A 80 -0.06 7.95 4.92
CA ILE A 80 -0.58 9.05 5.74
C ILE A 80 -0.96 8.53 7.12
N HIS A 81 -0.39 9.14 8.16
CA HIS A 81 -0.77 8.86 9.54
C HIS A 81 -2.00 9.67 9.95
N SER A 82 -2.02 10.97 9.64
CA SER A 82 -3.15 11.84 9.96
C SER A 82 -3.31 12.97 8.94
N ILE A 83 -4.56 13.43 8.78
CA ILE A 83 -4.91 14.61 7.99
C ILE A 83 -5.58 15.62 8.93
N SER A 84 -5.08 16.85 8.92
CA SER A 84 -5.64 17.94 9.72
C SER A 84 -5.62 19.25 8.94
N GLY A 85 -6.48 20.19 9.31
CA GLY A 85 -6.48 21.51 8.68
C GLY A 85 -7.82 22.21 8.77
N SER A 86 -7.83 23.41 8.22
CA SER A 86 -9.03 24.22 8.08
C SER A 86 -8.85 25.16 6.92
N VAL A 87 -9.85 25.24 6.04
CA VAL A 87 -9.84 26.15 4.90
C VAL A 87 -11.07 27.05 5.02
N SER A 88 -10.87 28.37 4.91
CA SER A 88 -11.98 29.29 4.77
C SER A 88 -12.47 29.25 3.32
N THR A 89 -13.78 29.18 3.12
CA THR A 89 -14.38 29.25 1.78
C THR A 89 -15.70 29.98 1.85
N LYS A 90 -16.27 30.31 0.70
CA LYS A 90 -17.62 30.89 0.62
C LYS A 90 -18.65 29.82 0.35
N ASP A 91 -19.76 29.87 1.06
CA ASP A 91 -20.92 29.03 0.80
C ASP A 91 -21.66 29.46 -0.48
N VAL A 92 -22.74 28.74 -0.83
CA VAL A 92 -23.58 29.02 -2.00
C VAL A 92 -24.24 30.41 -1.93
N TYR A 93 -24.34 30.98 -0.73
CA TYR A 93 -24.91 32.31 -0.46
C TYR A 93 -23.83 33.39 -0.31
N GLY A 94 -22.54 33.06 -0.51
CA GLY A 94 -21.41 33.98 -0.42
C GLY A 94 -20.93 34.29 1.00
N GLN A 95 -21.39 33.54 2.01
CA GLN A 95 -20.92 33.68 3.40
C GLN A 95 -19.63 32.93 3.64
N ASP A 96 -18.71 33.52 4.39
CA ASP A 96 -17.47 32.87 4.78
C ASP A 96 -17.77 31.75 5.79
N ILE A 97 -17.37 30.54 5.42
CA ILE A 97 -17.48 29.32 6.22
C ILE A 97 -16.09 28.70 6.39
N VAL A 98 -15.80 28.20 7.58
CA VAL A 98 -14.57 27.44 7.83
C VAL A 98 -14.88 25.95 7.72
N VAL A 99 -14.24 25.29 6.77
CA VAL A 99 -14.37 23.84 6.57
C VAL A 99 -13.22 23.15 7.31
N PRO A 100 -13.48 22.42 8.40
CA PRO A 100 -12.45 21.60 9.03
C PRO A 100 -12.10 20.43 8.10
N ILE A 101 -10.81 20.15 7.97
CA ILE A 101 -10.29 19.02 7.20
C ILE A 101 -9.84 17.96 8.20
N THR A 102 -10.58 16.86 8.25
CA THR A 102 -10.22 15.68 9.08
C THR A 102 -9.92 14.45 8.23
N GLY A 103 -10.31 14.48 6.95
CA GLY A 103 -9.98 13.46 5.98
C GLY A 103 -9.99 14.02 4.56
N SER A 104 -9.54 13.21 3.60
CA SER A 104 -9.55 13.51 2.17
C SER A 104 -10.94 13.91 1.66
N ALA A 105 -12.00 13.23 2.11
CA ALA A 105 -13.38 13.48 1.68
C ALA A 105 -13.86 14.92 1.95
N ASP A 106 -13.33 15.61 2.96
CA ASP A 106 -13.71 16.99 3.27
C ASP A 106 -13.30 17.97 2.16
N LEU A 107 -12.26 17.63 1.38
CA LEU A 107 -11.80 18.43 0.24
C LEU A 107 -12.80 18.49 -0.91
N THR A 108 -13.76 17.55 -0.99
CA THR A 108 -14.80 17.55 -2.03
C THR A 108 -15.66 18.82 -2.00
N LYS A 109 -15.83 19.41 -0.81
CA LYS A 109 -16.55 20.68 -0.59
C LYS A 109 -15.75 21.91 -1.04
N LEU A 110 -14.48 21.71 -1.39
CA LEU A 110 -13.50 22.76 -1.66
C LEU A 110 -12.91 22.65 -3.07
N PHE A 111 -13.47 21.83 -3.97
CA PHE A 111 -12.91 21.64 -5.32
C PHE A 111 -12.79 22.92 -6.15
N HIS A 112 -13.52 23.98 -5.79
CA HIS A 112 -13.41 25.30 -6.39
C HIS A 112 -12.26 26.16 -5.84
N THR A 113 -11.56 25.72 -4.79
CA THR A 113 -10.46 26.45 -4.16
C THR A 113 -9.11 25.76 -4.36
N LYS A 114 -8.04 26.55 -4.18
CA LYS A 114 -6.68 26.04 -4.06
C LYS A 114 -6.34 25.88 -2.59
N VAL A 115 -5.58 24.84 -2.29
CA VAL A 115 -5.11 24.51 -0.95
C VAL A 115 -3.62 24.25 -0.99
N ARG A 116 -2.95 24.51 0.12
CA ARG A 116 -1.55 24.17 0.32
C ARG A 116 -1.46 22.94 1.23
N LEU A 117 -0.70 21.96 0.80
CA LEU A 117 -0.35 20.80 1.62
C LEU A 117 0.95 21.10 2.36
N GLY A 118 0.97 20.82 3.66
CA GLY A 118 2.17 20.79 4.48
C GLY A 118 2.34 19.40 5.07
N ILE A 119 3.52 18.79 4.91
CA ILE A 119 3.79 17.45 5.40
C ILE A 119 4.79 17.48 6.56
N THR A 120 4.58 16.62 7.55
CA THR A 120 5.53 16.40 8.64
C THR A 120 5.76 14.91 8.80
N PRO A 121 7.01 14.41 8.78
CA PRO A 121 7.28 12.99 8.95
C PRO A 121 6.96 12.52 10.37
N TYR A 122 6.27 11.38 10.50
CA TYR A 122 5.92 10.74 11.77
C TYR A 122 6.01 9.22 11.65
N LEU A 123 6.96 8.60 12.37
CA LEU A 123 7.11 7.13 12.48
C LEU A 123 6.95 6.36 11.15
N GLN A 124 7.68 6.76 10.10
CA GLN A 124 7.65 6.19 8.73
C GLN A 124 6.42 6.52 7.88
N MET A 125 5.51 7.35 8.39
CA MET A 125 4.36 7.92 7.68
C MET A 125 4.45 9.46 7.68
N TYR A 126 3.43 10.11 7.14
CA TYR A 126 3.33 11.57 7.11
C TYR A 126 2.06 12.07 7.78
N ASP A 127 2.22 13.08 8.63
CA ASP A 127 1.13 13.96 9.06
C ASP A 127 0.93 15.05 8.00
N VAL A 128 -0.27 15.09 7.43
CA VAL A 128 -0.65 16.05 6.39
C VAL A 128 -1.47 17.17 7.00
N THR A 129 -1.04 18.40 6.74
CA THR A 129 -1.77 19.62 7.09
C THR A 129 -2.29 20.30 5.83
N VAL A 130 -3.58 20.61 5.79
CA VAL A 130 -4.21 21.35 4.69
C VAL A 130 -4.49 22.77 5.15
N LYS A 131 -3.95 23.75 4.42
CA LYS A 131 -4.11 25.17 4.70
C LYS A 131 -4.59 25.93 3.47
N GLU A 132 -5.19 27.08 3.71
CA GLU A 132 -5.56 28.03 2.67
C GLU A 132 -4.31 28.69 2.04
N GLU A 133 -4.47 29.23 0.82
CA GLU A 133 -3.46 30.06 0.15
C GLU A 133 -3.16 31.35 0.93
#